data_AF-A0A6G2DNY4-F1
#
_entry.id   AF-A0A6G2DNY4-F1
#
_cell.length_a   1.000
_cell.length_b   1.000
_cell.length_c   1.000
_cell.angle_alpha   90.00
_cell.angle_beta   90.00
_cell.angle_gamma   90.00
#
_symmetry.space_group_name_H-M   'P 1'
#
loop_
_entity.id
_entity.type
_entity.pdbx_description
1 polymer ?
#
loop_
_entity_poly.entity_id
_entity_poly.type
_entity_poly.pdbx_seq_one_letter_code
_entity_poly.pdbx_strand_id
1 'polypeptide(L)'
;MRSKKETKKIVFASALALTLAGAVLTNDVFANDRLVATQTTDGKNENVLTSEVLKPSSGNVLVGIKGEFVAPHQQSILDAINAICKEAADEGLVDKYVPIKWSTDLEKAAFARATEASITMDHTRLSSKDLWSAFPTSN
;
A
#
# COMPACT_ATOMS: atom_id res chain seq x y z
N MET A 1 27.24 7.87 22.22
CA MET A 1 27.38 7.56 20.78
C MET A 1 25.99 7.48 20.17
N ARG A 2 25.64 8.40 19.25
CA ARG A 2 24.33 8.41 18.57
C ARG A 2 24.40 7.43 17.40
N SER A 3 23.70 6.30 17.50
CA SER A 3 23.61 5.34 16.40
C SER A 3 22.80 5.98 15.25
N LYS A 4 23.41 6.11 14.07
CA LYS A 4 22.71 6.46 12.83
C LYS A 4 21.78 5.30 12.50
N LYS A 5 20.48 5.51 12.67
CA LYS A 5 19.44 4.56 12.23
C LYS A 5 19.36 4.67 10.71
N GLU A 6 20.09 3.81 10.00
CA GLU A 6 20.00 3.65 8.55
C GLU A 6 18.55 3.33 8.18
N THR A 7 17.87 4.27 7.52
CA THR A 7 16.51 4.09 7.01
C THR A 7 16.62 3.33 5.70
N LYS A 8 16.20 2.06 5.68
CA LYS A 8 16.09 1.29 4.42
C LYS A 8 15.10 2.01 3.51
N LYS A 9 15.63 2.57 2.42
CA LYS A 9 14.85 3.15 1.31
C LYS A 9 14.33 2.00 0.46
N ILE A 10 13.03 1.95 0.19
CA ILE A 10 12.42 0.87 -0.59
C ILE A 10 11.80 1.45 -1.87
N VAL A 11 12.45 1.18 -3.00
CA VAL A 11 11.97 1.57 -4.32
C VAL A 11 10.82 0.66 -4.76
N PHE A 12 9.66 1.22 -5.06
CA PHE A 12 8.50 0.54 -5.63
C PHE A 12 8.04 1.24 -6.90
N ALA A 13 8.22 0.60 -8.05
CA ALA A 13 7.54 1.05 -9.26
C ALA A 13 6.07 0.60 -9.21
N SER A 14 5.10 1.45 -8.86
CA SER A 14 3.73 1.14 -9.27
C SER A 14 3.68 1.34 -10.78
N ALA A 15 3.20 0.35 -11.52
CA ALA A 15 3.17 0.38 -12.97
C ALA A 15 1.74 0.27 -13.42
N LEU A 16 1.46 0.96 -14.50
CA LEU A 16 0.19 0.83 -15.12
C LEU A 16 0.28 1.15 -16.57
N ALA A 17 -0.14 0.12 -17.29
CA ALA A 17 -0.17 0.03 -18.70
C ALA A 17 -1.07 1.11 -19.34
N LEU A 18 -0.42 2.04 -20.02
CA LEU A 18 -0.87 2.38 -21.37
C LEU A 18 -0.54 1.18 -22.26
N THR A 19 -1.54 0.49 -22.80
CA THR A 19 -1.30 -0.50 -23.84
C THR A 19 -1.31 0.16 -25.22
N LEU A 20 -0.16 0.15 -25.87
CA LEU A 20 -0.08 -0.04 -27.31
C LEU A 20 0.55 -1.42 -27.54
N ALA A 21 -0.30 -2.41 -27.84
CA ALA A 21 0.00 -3.77 -28.27
C ALA A 21 1.21 -4.49 -27.62
N GLY A 22 0.96 -5.21 -26.52
CA GLY A 22 1.86 -6.22 -25.99
C GLY A 22 1.21 -6.96 -24.82
N ALA A 23 1.11 -8.29 -24.87
CA ALA A 23 0.58 -9.08 -23.77
C ALA A 23 1.53 -8.98 -22.56
N VAL A 24 1.08 -8.39 -21.45
CA VAL A 24 1.81 -8.39 -20.19
C VAL A 24 1.53 -9.72 -19.49
N LEU A 25 2.54 -10.59 -19.40
CA LEU A 25 2.50 -11.79 -18.58
C LEU A 25 2.75 -11.38 -17.12
N THR A 26 1.80 -11.65 -16.23
CA THR A 26 1.93 -11.36 -14.79
C THR A 26 2.21 -12.65 -14.02
N ASN A 27 3.30 -12.68 -13.25
CA ASN A 27 3.55 -13.73 -12.25
C ASN A 27 3.59 -13.09 -10.85
N ASP A 28 2.93 -13.70 -9.88
CA ASP A 28 2.98 -13.28 -8.48
C ASP A 28 4.33 -13.67 -7.86
N VAL A 29 4.98 -12.72 -7.17
CA VAL A 29 6.28 -12.88 -6.51
C VAL A 29 6.20 -12.30 -5.10
N PHE A 30 6.93 -12.90 -4.15
CA PHE A 30 7.10 -12.33 -2.82
C PHE A 30 8.30 -11.38 -2.80
N ALA A 31 8.07 -10.11 -2.48
CA ALA A 31 9.12 -9.11 -2.29
C ALA A 31 8.94 -8.44 -0.92
N ASN A 32 9.95 -8.56 -0.04
CA ASN A 32 9.93 -7.98 1.31
C ASN A 32 8.62 -8.31 2.07
N ASP A 33 8.28 -9.60 2.15
CA ASP A 33 7.07 -10.15 2.77
C ASP A 33 5.73 -9.74 2.12
N ARG A 34 5.76 -9.11 0.94
CA ARG A 34 4.56 -8.69 0.20
C ARG A 34 4.39 -9.44 -1.11
N LEU A 35 3.16 -9.84 -1.41
CA LEU A 35 2.79 -10.36 -2.73
C LEU A 35 2.72 -9.20 -3.73
N VAL A 36 3.57 -9.24 -4.75
CA VAL A 36 3.67 -8.26 -5.84
C VAL A 36 3.56 -8.96 -7.18
N ALA A 37 2.98 -8.29 -8.17
CA ALA A 37 2.97 -8.79 -9.54
C ALA A 37 4.26 -8.35 -10.24
N THR A 38 4.96 -9.26 -10.91
CA THR A 38 6.04 -8.88 -11.83
C THR A 38 5.41 -8.39 -13.13
N GLN A 39 5.74 -7.17 -13.55
CA GLN A 39 5.37 -6.66 -14.86
C GLN A 39 6.62 -6.30 -15.65
N THR A 40 6.66 -6.70 -16.93
CA THR A 40 7.75 -6.32 -17.83
C THR A 40 7.42 -4.99 -18.49
N THR A 41 8.25 -3.97 -18.26
CA THR A 41 8.20 -2.65 -18.93
C THR A 41 9.55 -2.37 -19.56
N ASP A 42 9.61 -1.99 -20.84
CA ASP A 42 10.85 -1.70 -21.58
C ASP A 42 11.92 -2.82 -21.49
N GLY A 43 11.48 -4.09 -21.50
CA GLY A 43 12.37 -5.26 -21.38
C GLY A 43 12.95 -5.48 -19.98
N LYS A 44 12.50 -4.73 -18.97
CA LYS A 44 12.89 -4.89 -17.56
C LYS A 44 11.71 -5.41 -16.75
N ASN A 45 12.01 -6.32 -15.80
CA ASN A 45 11.02 -6.82 -14.85
C ASN A 45 10.96 -5.89 -13.65
N GLU A 46 9.79 -5.35 -13.37
CA GLU A 46 9.51 -4.45 -12.26
C GLU A 46 8.51 -5.12 -11.31
N ASN A 47 8.72 -4.95 -10.00
CA ASN A 47 7.80 -5.43 -8.97
C ASN A 47 6.71 -4.39 -8.73
N VAL A 48 5.47 -4.75 -9.03
CA VAL A 48 4.34 -3.84 -9.02
C VAL A 48 3.31 -4.27 -7.98
N LEU A 49 2.86 -3.31 -7.18
CA LEU A 49 1.69 -3.53 -6.31
C LEU A 49 0.43 -3.60 -7.16
N THR A 50 -0.39 -4.62 -6.92
CA THR A 50 -1.64 -4.82 -7.66
C THR A 50 -2.61 -3.69 -7.39
N SER A 51 -3.22 -3.17 -8.47
CA SER A 51 -4.31 -2.19 -8.39
C SER A 51 -5.53 -2.77 -7.67
N GLU A 52 -6.29 -1.91 -6.98
CA GLU A 52 -7.56 -2.29 -6.34
C GLU A 52 -8.62 -2.72 -7.36
N VAL A 53 -8.53 -2.16 -8.57
CA VAL A 53 -9.40 -2.48 -9.69
C VAL A 53 -8.57 -3.08 -10.82
N LEU A 54 -9.02 -4.20 -11.36
CA LEU A 54 -8.33 -4.90 -12.45
C LEU A 54 -8.64 -4.30 -13.83
N LYS A 55 -9.71 -3.51 -13.93
CA LYS A 55 -10.15 -2.87 -15.18
C LYS A 55 -10.58 -1.44 -14.88
N PRO A 56 -10.17 -0.45 -15.70
CA PRO A 56 -10.66 0.90 -15.54
C PRO A 56 -12.14 0.98 -15.94
N SER A 57 -12.89 1.86 -15.28
CA SER A 57 -14.22 2.26 -15.74
C SER A 57 -14.13 3.07 -17.04
N SER A 58 -15.25 3.20 -17.75
CA SER A 58 -15.33 4.02 -18.96
C SER A 58 -14.85 5.45 -18.71
N GLY A 59 -14.00 5.97 -19.59
CA GLY A 59 -13.38 7.29 -19.46
C GLY A 59 -12.17 7.35 -18.51
N ASN A 60 -11.86 6.28 -17.80
CA ASN A 60 -10.68 6.19 -16.94
C ASN A 60 -9.60 5.33 -17.60
N VAL A 61 -8.38 5.59 -17.18
CA VAL A 61 -7.24 4.69 -17.37
C VAL A 61 -6.78 4.28 -15.99
N LEU A 62 -6.22 3.09 -15.86
CA LEU A 62 -5.42 2.89 -14.66
C LEU A 62 -4.11 3.76 -14.88
N VAL A 63 -3.35 4.20 -13.87
CA VAL A 63 -1.97 4.74 -14.02
C VAL A 63 -1.06 4.20 -12.91
N GLY A 64 0.25 4.11 -13.18
CA GLY A 64 1.21 3.45 -12.32
C GLY A 64 2.40 4.34 -12.20
N ILE A 65 2.68 4.60 -10.95
CA ILE A 65 3.55 5.64 -10.48
C ILE A 65 4.80 4.98 -9.91
N LYS A 66 5.92 5.20 -10.59
CA LYS A 66 7.20 4.77 -10.06
C LYS A 66 7.59 5.62 -8.86
N GLY A 67 7.86 4.99 -7.73
CA GLY A 67 8.14 5.68 -6.48
C GLY A 67 8.90 4.83 -5.49
N GLU A 68 8.94 5.28 -4.23
CA GLU A 68 9.51 4.54 -3.11
C GLU A 68 8.57 4.66 -1.92
N PHE A 69 8.35 3.58 -1.18
CA PHE A 69 7.63 3.66 0.08
C PHE A 69 8.63 3.65 1.24
N VAL A 70 8.47 4.60 2.14
CA VAL A 70 9.08 4.53 3.46
C VAL A 70 8.24 3.54 4.27
N ALA A 71 8.64 2.26 4.29
CA ALA A 71 7.98 1.27 5.13
C ALA A 71 8.83 1.01 6.38
N PRO A 72 8.46 1.53 7.56
CA PRO A 72 9.01 1.03 8.81
C PRO A 72 8.62 -0.44 9.01
N HIS A 73 9.41 -1.19 9.78
CA HIS A 73 9.11 -2.59 10.09
C HIS A 73 7.72 -2.72 10.74
N GLN A 74 6.88 -3.63 10.22
CA GLN A 74 5.48 -3.82 10.66
C GLN A 74 5.37 -3.96 12.19
N GLN A 75 6.28 -4.71 12.80
CA GLN A 75 6.31 -4.92 14.25
C GLN A 75 6.50 -3.61 15.02
N SER A 76 7.39 -2.72 14.55
CA SER A 76 7.61 -1.42 15.22
C SER A 76 6.38 -0.52 15.17
N ILE A 77 5.57 -0.62 14.12
CA ILE A 77 4.30 0.11 14.00
C ILE A 77 3.28 -0.47 14.98
N LEU A 78 3.12 -1.80 15.00
CA LEU A 78 2.22 -2.47 15.95
C LEU A 78 2.58 -2.17 17.40
N ASP A 79 3.86 -2.24 17.76
CA ASP A 79 4.32 -1.99 19.12
C ASP A 79 3.99 -0.56 19.55
N ALA A 80 4.24 0.43 18.69
CA ALA A 80 3.96 1.82 18.97
C ALA A 80 2.45 2.09 19.14
N ILE A 81 1.62 1.57 18.24
CA ILE A 81 0.17 1.76 18.31
C ILE A 81 -0.40 1.04 19.55
N ASN A 82 0.02 -0.20 19.81
CA ASN A 82 -0.45 -0.96 20.96
C ASN A 82 -0.03 -0.35 22.29
N ALA A 83 1.14 0.30 22.36
CA ALA A 83 1.54 1.08 23.54
C ALA A 83 0.57 2.24 23.79
N ILE A 84 0.22 3.01 22.75
CA ILE A 84 -0.76 4.12 22.85
C ILE A 84 -2.15 3.60 23.25
N CYS A 85 -2.61 2.51 22.66
CA CYS A 85 -3.91 1.91 23.01
C CYS A 85 -3.92 1.39 24.45
N LYS A 86 -2.79 0.88 24.94
CA LYS A 86 -2.64 0.44 26.33
C LYS A 86 -2.65 1.63 27.28
N GLU A 87 -1.89 2.67 26.98
CA GLU A 87 -1.85 3.92 27.75
C GLU A 87 -3.26 4.52 27.87
N ALA A 88 -4.01 4.61 26.78
CA ALA A 88 -5.38 5.11 26.79
C ALA A 88 -6.33 4.28 27.69
N ALA A 89 -6.14 2.96 27.77
CA ALA A 89 -6.92 2.11 28.67
C ALA A 89 -6.50 2.29 30.14
N ASP A 90 -5.19 2.42 30.39
CA ASP A 90 -4.65 2.65 31.74
C ASP A 90 -5.09 4.02 32.30
N GLU A 91 -5.26 5.03 31.44
CA GLU A 91 -5.79 6.36 31.78
C GLU A 91 -7.34 6.41 31.83
N GLY A 92 -8.03 5.33 31.47
CA GLY A 92 -9.49 5.27 31.48
C GLY A 92 -10.18 6.04 30.35
N LEU A 93 -9.47 6.36 29.26
CA LEU A 93 -10.05 6.97 28.04
C LEU A 93 -10.86 5.97 27.21
N VAL A 94 -10.59 4.67 27.39
CA VAL A 94 -11.33 3.56 26.78
C VAL A 94 -11.59 2.48 27.81
N ASP A 95 -12.72 1.78 27.70
CA ASP A 95 -13.15 0.78 28.69
C ASP A 95 -12.21 -0.44 28.80
N LYS A 96 -11.51 -0.79 27.71
CA LYS A 96 -10.61 -1.93 27.65
C LYS A 96 -9.52 -1.78 26.60
N TYR A 97 -8.36 -2.33 26.91
CA TYR A 97 -7.29 -2.53 25.93
C TYR A 97 -7.53 -3.78 25.10
N VAL A 98 -7.44 -3.66 23.77
CA VAL A 98 -7.47 -4.78 22.83
C VAL A 98 -6.26 -4.63 21.88
N PRO A 99 -5.31 -5.60 21.87
CA PRO A 99 -4.17 -5.53 20.98
C PRO A 99 -4.58 -5.53 19.50
N ILE A 100 -4.11 -4.52 18.77
CA ILE A 100 -4.24 -4.42 17.33
C ILE A 100 -3.26 -5.41 16.67
N LYS A 101 -3.75 -6.07 15.63
CA LYS A 101 -3.00 -7.02 14.80
C LYS A 101 -2.79 -6.43 13.42
N TRP A 102 -1.68 -6.80 12.77
CA TRP A 102 -1.44 -6.40 11.40
C TRP A 102 -2.50 -7.00 10.47
N SER A 103 -2.89 -6.24 9.45
CA SER A 103 -3.74 -6.72 8.36
C SER A 103 -3.10 -6.37 7.03
N THR A 104 -2.75 -7.40 6.26
CA THR A 104 -2.18 -7.26 4.92
C THR A 104 -3.13 -6.51 3.96
N ASP A 105 -4.43 -6.65 4.17
CA ASP A 105 -5.46 -5.98 3.38
C ASP A 105 -5.52 -4.48 3.67
N LEU A 106 -5.41 -4.10 4.95
CA LEU A 106 -5.30 -2.69 5.35
C LEU A 106 -3.96 -2.08 4.90
N GLU A 107 -2.88 -2.86 4.92
CA GLU A 107 -1.58 -2.45 4.40
C GLU A 107 -1.66 -2.14 2.89
N LYS A 108 -2.29 -3.01 2.08
CA LYS A 108 -2.52 -2.77 0.65
C LYS A 108 -3.36 -1.51 0.41
N ALA A 109 -4.43 -1.32 1.19
CA ALA A 109 -5.24 -0.11 1.11
C ALA A 109 -4.39 1.14 1.41
N ALA A 110 -3.56 1.11 2.45
CA ALA A 110 -2.67 2.21 2.81
C ALA A 110 -1.69 2.58 1.67
N PHE A 111 -1.13 1.58 0.97
CA PHE A 111 -0.27 1.85 -0.20
C PHE A 111 -1.02 2.48 -1.37
N ALA A 112 -2.22 1.99 -1.68
CA ALA A 112 -3.06 2.59 -2.70
C ALA A 112 -3.35 4.06 -2.35
N ARG A 113 -3.79 4.34 -1.11
CA ARG A 113 -4.08 5.71 -0.65
C ARG A 113 -2.85 6.62 -0.64
N ALA A 114 -1.70 6.13 -0.20
CA ALA A 114 -0.45 6.89 -0.23
C ALA A 114 -0.03 7.26 -1.65
N THR A 115 -0.26 6.36 -2.61
CA THR A 115 -0.02 6.61 -4.03
C THR A 115 -0.98 7.66 -4.57
N GLU A 116 -2.29 7.55 -4.30
CA GLU A 116 -3.29 8.53 -4.71
C GLU A 116 -2.99 9.93 -4.15
N ALA A 117 -2.61 10.01 -2.88
CA ALA A 117 -2.24 11.25 -2.20
C ALA A 117 -1.00 11.93 -2.79
N SER A 118 -0.15 11.19 -3.51
CA SER A 118 0.99 11.76 -4.23
C SER A 118 0.59 12.48 -5.53
N ILE A 119 -0.61 12.21 -6.04
CA ILE A 119 -1.15 12.76 -7.29
C ILE A 119 -2.17 13.86 -7.00
N THR A 120 -3.06 13.64 -6.04
CA THR A 120 -4.06 14.60 -5.60
C THR A 120 -3.90 14.89 -4.12
N MET A 121 -3.82 16.17 -3.74
CA MET A 121 -3.83 16.58 -2.33
C MET A 121 -5.26 16.68 -1.77
N ASP A 122 -6.19 15.86 -2.29
CA ASP A 122 -7.58 15.85 -1.85
C ASP A 122 -7.89 14.52 -1.15
N HIS A 123 -8.87 14.56 -0.25
CA HIS A 123 -9.36 13.41 0.48
C HIS A 123 -10.36 12.61 -0.38
N THR A 124 -9.92 12.24 -1.58
CA THR A 124 -10.72 11.52 -2.60
C THR A 124 -9.98 10.29 -3.09
N ARG A 125 -10.72 9.26 -3.49
CA ARG A 125 -10.19 8.05 -4.12
C ARG A 125 -10.14 8.24 -5.62
N LEU A 126 -8.98 7.98 -6.23
CA LEU A 126 -8.86 7.97 -7.70
C LEU A 126 -9.45 6.69 -8.30
N SER A 127 -9.59 5.63 -7.49
CA SER A 127 -10.26 4.37 -7.89
C SER A 127 -11.80 4.42 -7.96
N SER A 128 -12.43 5.59 -7.76
CA SER A 128 -13.89 5.78 -7.71
C SER A 128 -14.62 4.99 -6.62
N LYS A 129 -13.89 4.39 -5.69
CA LYS A 129 -14.42 3.67 -4.54
C LYS A 129 -14.70 4.63 -3.38
N ASP A 130 -15.51 4.17 -2.42
CA ASP A 130 -15.81 4.93 -1.21
C ASP A 130 -14.55 5.19 -0.39
N LEU A 131 -14.39 6.39 0.15
CA LEU A 131 -13.23 6.81 0.91
C LEU A 131 -12.87 5.87 2.08
N TRP A 132 -13.88 5.29 2.74
CA TRP A 132 -13.74 4.48 3.95
C TRP A 132 -13.64 2.98 3.66
N SER A 133 -13.64 2.56 2.39
CA SER A 133 -13.58 1.13 2.04
C SER A 133 -12.17 0.56 2.20
N ALA A 134 -12.07 -0.66 2.75
CA ALA A 134 -10.83 -1.45 2.77
C ALA A 134 -10.59 -2.19 1.43
N PHE A 135 -9.33 -2.58 1.18
CA PHE A 135 -8.87 -3.31 0.00
C PHE A 135 -8.84 -4.83 0.24
N PRO A 136 -9.40 -5.69 -0.64
CA PRO A 136 -10.59 -5.48 -1.43
C PRO A 136 -11.81 -6.04 -0.68
N THR A 137 -12.84 -5.22 -0.45
CA THR A 137 -14.19 -5.75 -0.27
C THR A 137 -14.53 -6.59 -1.50
N SER A 138 -14.72 -7.90 -1.34
CA SER A 138 -15.34 -8.70 -2.39
C SER A 138 -16.70 -8.07 -2.70
N ASN A 139 -17.02 -7.98 -3.98
CA ASN A 139 -18.42 -8.03 -4.38
C ASN A 139 -18.95 -9.44 -4.15
#